data_AF-Q9P8S0-F1
#
_entry.id   AF-Q9P8S0-F1
#
_cell.length_a   1.000
_cell.length_b   1.000
_cell.length_c   1.000
_cell.angle_alpha   90.00
_cell.angle_beta   90.00
_cell.angle_gamma   90.00
#
_symmetry.space_group_name_H-M   'P 1'
#
loop_
_entity.id
_entity.type
_entity.pdbx_description
1 polymer ?
#
loop_
_entity_poly.entity_id
_entity_poly.type
_entity_poly.pdbx_seq_one_letter_code
_entity_poly.pdbx_strand_id
1 'polypeptide(L)'
;GGADGSIVIFSDTETAYHANNGIDDIVDTQKPFIAAHNITPGDFIQFAAAVGVSNCPGAPRLKFMLGRPNATAPAPDLTVPEPFDTVDSILSRFSDAGNFSPADVVALLASHSVAAADHVDPTIPGTPFDSTP
;
A
#
# COMPACT_ATOMS: atom_id res chain seq x y z
N GLY A 1 -1.02 11.85 5.50
CA GLY A 1 -2.36 12.22 5.99
C GLY A 1 -3.42 11.24 5.51
N GLY A 2 -3.26 9.96 5.88
CA GLY A 2 -4.10 8.88 5.32
C GLY A 2 -3.81 8.66 3.84
N ALA A 3 -4.86 8.40 3.05
CA ALA A 3 -4.74 8.24 1.61
C ALA A 3 -4.66 9.60 0.90
N ASP A 4 -3.53 10.30 0.99
CA ASP A 4 -3.28 11.61 0.39
C ASP A 4 -2.14 11.61 -0.67
N GLY A 5 -1.56 10.44 -0.93
CA GLY A 5 -0.49 10.26 -1.90
C GLY A 5 0.87 10.78 -1.45
N SER A 6 1.07 10.97 -0.14
CA SER A 6 2.33 11.43 0.44
C SER A 6 3.52 10.57 0.03
N ILE A 7 3.34 9.25 -0.08
CA ILE A 7 4.39 8.31 -0.50
C ILE A 7 4.92 8.55 -1.92
N VAL A 8 4.14 9.19 -2.79
CA VAL A 8 4.58 9.62 -4.13
C VAL A 8 5.15 11.04 -4.09
N ILE A 9 4.50 11.95 -3.35
CA ILE A 9 4.88 13.37 -3.27
C ILE A 9 6.21 13.56 -2.53
N PHE A 10 6.42 12.79 -1.47
CA PHE A 10 7.59 12.80 -0.59
C PHE A 10 8.35 11.48 -0.67
N SER A 11 8.46 10.91 -1.88
CA SER A 11 9.06 9.58 -2.09
C SER A 11 10.45 9.45 -1.49
N ASP A 12 11.30 10.46 -1.66
CA ASP A 12 12.69 10.47 -1.17
C ASP A 12 12.79 10.29 0.36
N THR A 13 11.70 10.57 1.08
CA THR A 13 11.60 10.38 2.53
C THR A 13 10.87 9.07 2.86
N GLU A 14 9.66 8.87 2.34
CA GLU A 14 8.80 7.76 2.77
C GLU A 14 9.25 6.39 2.26
N THR A 15 9.85 6.31 1.07
CA THR A 15 10.37 5.02 0.55
C THR A 15 11.70 4.62 1.19
N ALA A 16 12.33 5.53 1.95
CA ALA A 16 13.52 5.24 2.75
C ALA A 16 13.19 4.61 4.12
N TYR A 17 11.91 4.59 4.52
CA TYR A 17 11.47 3.92 5.75
C TYR A 17 11.62 2.41 5.60
N HIS A 18 12.08 1.74 6.67
CA HIS A 18 12.37 0.30 6.62
C HIS A 18 11.14 -0.53 6.22
N ALA A 19 9.97 -0.18 6.75
CA ALA A 19 8.70 -0.84 6.43
C ALA A 19 8.21 -0.63 4.98
N ASN A 20 8.77 0.33 4.24
CA ASN A 20 8.43 0.64 2.84
C ASN A 20 9.49 0.15 1.84
N ASN A 21 10.41 -0.71 2.26
CA ASN A 21 11.47 -1.22 1.39
C ASN A 21 10.89 -1.89 0.12
N GLY A 22 11.33 -1.44 -1.06
CA GLY A 22 10.87 -1.89 -2.38
C GLY A 22 9.68 -1.14 -2.97
N ILE A 23 9.09 -0.17 -2.25
CA ILE A 23 7.95 0.61 -2.75
C ILE A 23 8.38 1.72 -3.74
N ASP A 24 9.67 2.08 -3.74
CA ASP A 24 10.26 3.05 -4.67
C ASP A 24 10.05 2.68 -6.15
N ASP A 25 10.20 1.41 -6.52
CA ASP A 25 10.00 0.94 -7.90
C ASP A 25 8.58 1.23 -8.42
N ILE A 26 7.56 0.85 -7.66
CA ILE A 26 6.17 1.09 -8.07
C ILE A 26 5.80 2.58 -8.03
N VAL A 27 6.36 3.34 -7.10
CA VAL A 27 6.19 4.80 -7.06
C VAL A 27 6.76 5.43 -8.33
N ASP A 28 7.98 5.08 -8.72
CA ASP A 28 8.63 5.61 -9.92
C ASP A 28 7.95 5.15 -11.20
N THR A 29 7.40 3.93 -11.22
CA THR A 29 6.56 3.42 -12.31
C THR A 29 5.26 4.21 -12.45
N GLN A 30 4.62 4.62 -11.35
CA GLN A 30 3.34 5.34 -11.39
C GLN A 30 3.49 6.85 -11.65
N LYS A 31 4.59 7.48 -11.22
CA LYS A 31 4.84 8.94 -11.36
C LYS A 31 4.58 9.47 -12.79
N PRO A 32 5.04 8.84 -13.88
CA PRO A 32 4.77 9.31 -15.25
C PRO A 32 3.28 9.32 -15.61
N PHE A 33 2.51 8.33 -15.17
CA PHE A 33 1.07 8.27 -15.41
C PHE A 33 0.33 9.35 -14.63
N ILE A 34 0.74 9.59 -13.38
CA ILE A 34 0.21 10.69 -12.56
C ILE A 34 0.52 12.02 -13.24
N ALA A 35 1.74 12.24 -13.71
CA ALA A 35 2.13 13.49 -14.39
C ALA A 35 1.41 13.69 -15.74
N ALA A 36 1.10 12.61 -16.44
CA ALA A 36 0.40 12.65 -17.73
C ALA A 36 -1.10 12.95 -17.61
N HIS A 37 -1.68 12.82 -16.42
CA HIS A 37 -3.12 12.97 -16.19
C HIS A 37 -3.39 14.02 -15.11
N ASN A 38 -4.48 14.78 -15.23
CA ASN A 38 -4.86 15.77 -14.21
C ASN A 38 -5.52 15.08 -13.00
N ILE A 39 -4.75 14.28 -12.27
CA ILE A 39 -5.18 13.47 -11.12
C ILE A 39 -4.17 13.61 -9.98
N THR A 40 -4.64 13.61 -8.73
CA THR A 40 -3.72 13.67 -7.59
C THR A 40 -3.06 12.31 -7.36
N PRO A 41 -1.84 12.26 -6.79
CA PRO A 41 -1.20 10.98 -6.48
C PRO A 41 -2.05 10.09 -5.57
N GLY A 42 -2.74 10.68 -4.59
CA GLY A 42 -3.63 9.94 -3.69
C GLY A 42 -4.80 9.29 -4.43
N ASP A 43 -5.41 9.99 -5.39
CA ASP A 43 -6.48 9.41 -6.21
C ASP A 43 -5.94 8.36 -7.19
N PHE A 44 -4.78 8.60 -7.79
CA PHE A 44 -4.18 7.65 -8.73
C PHE A 44 -3.81 6.32 -8.07
N ILE A 45 -3.18 6.33 -6.89
CA ILE A 45 -2.81 5.11 -6.15
C ILE A 45 -4.06 4.23 -5.93
N GLN A 46 -5.16 4.85 -5.49
CA GLN A 46 -6.40 4.15 -5.18
C GLN A 46 -7.13 3.68 -6.45
N PHE A 47 -7.02 4.44 -7.53
CA PHE A 47 -7.49 4.04 -8.85
C PHE A 47 -6.73 2.83 -9.39
N ALA A 48 -5.39 2.90 -9.37
CA ALA A 48 -4.50 1.84 -9.81
C ALA A 48 -4.73 0.55 -9.02
N ALA A 49 -4.90 0.64 -7.69
CA ALA A 49 -5.24 -0.52 -6.85
C ALA A 49 -6.59 -1.14 -7.22
N ALA A 50 -7.64 -0.33 -7.38
CA ALA A 50 -8.97 -0.82 -7.76
C ALA A 50 -8.97 -1.52 -9.14
N VAL A 51 -8.24 -0.97 -10.11
CA VAL A 51 -8.07 -1.57 -11.43
C VAL A 51 -7.21 -2.84 -11.36
N GLY A 52 -6.08 -2.79 -10.65
CA GLY A 52 -5.16 -3.92 -10.49
C GLY A 52 -5.87 -5.14 -9.91
N VAL A 53 -6.58 -4.97 -8.79
CA VAL A 53 -7.37 -6.02 -8.16
C VAL A 53 -8.46 -6.55 -9.10
N SER A 54 -9.07 -5.69 -9.92
CA SER A 54 -10.12 -6.14 -10.86
C SER A 54 -9.61 -7.07 -11.97
N ASN A 55 -8.29 -7.12 -12.20
CA ASN A 55 -7.69 -8.05 -13.16
C ASN A 55 -7.48 -9.46 -12.57
N CYS A 56 -7.59 -9.62 -11.25
CA CYS A 56 -7.43 -10.90 -10.57
C CYS A 56 -8.75 -11.69 -10.61
N PRO A 57 -8.78 -12.92 -11.15
CA PRO A 57 -9.99 -13.75 -11.15
C PRO A 57 -10.54 -13.99 -9.74
N GLY A 58 -11.83 -13.77 -9.54
CA GLY A 58 -12.49 -13.95 -8.24
C GLY A 58 -12.39 -12.74 -7.29
N ALA A 59 -11.69 -11.68 -7.69
CA ALA A 59 -11.57 -10.48 -6.87
C ALA A 59 -12.90 -9.71 -6.74
N PRO A 60 -13.10 -9.03 -5.60
CA PRO A 60 -14.22 -8.11 -5.45
C PRO A 60 -14.04 -6.88 -6.34
N ARG A 61 -15.14 -6.26 -6.75
CA ARG A 61 -15.10 -4.95 -7.41
C ARG A 61 -15.00 -3.84 -6.36
N LEU A 62 -13.79 -3.33 -6.15
CA LEU A 62 -13.55 -2.24 -5.20
C LEU A 62 -14.25 -0.95 -5.62
N LYS A 63 -14.71 -0.19 -4.62
CA LYS A 63 -15.27 1.16 -4.84
C LYS A 63 -14.13 2.15 -5.03
N PHE A 64 -14.17 2.90 -6.13
CA PHE A 64 -13.30 4.04 -6.34
C PHE A 64 -14.04 5.36 -6.04
N MET A 65 -13.38 6.25 -5.30
CA MET A 65 -13.82 7.63 -5.07
C MET A 65 -12.66 8.56 -5.43
N LEU A 66 -12.97 9.72 -5.97
CA LEU A 66 -12.02 10.75 -6.39
C LEU A 66 -12.22 12.02 -5.53
N GLY A 67 -11.15 12.78 -5.30
CA GLY A 67 -11.17 14.06 -4.58
C GLY A 67 -10.15 14.16 -3.45
N ARG A 68 -9.11 13.32 -3.40
CA ARG A 68 -8.05 13.43 -2.40
C ARG A 68 -7.19 14.67 -2.68
N PRO A 69 -7.00 15.58 -1.71
CA PRO A 69 -6.05 16.66 -1.87
C PRO A 69 -4.61 16.11 -1.88
N ASN A 70 -3.69 16.85 -2.48
CA ASN A 70 -2.27 16.53 -2.39
C ASN A 70 -1.80 16.63 -0.93
N ALA A 71 -1.00 15.65 -0.51
CA ALA A 71 -0.32 15.67 0.78
C ALA A 71 0.51 16.96 0.95
N THR A 72 0.55 17.48 2.18
CA THR A 72 1.28 18.70 2.54
C THR A 72 2.54 18.45 3.37
N ALA A 73 2.71 17.21 3.85
CA ALA A 73 3.88 16.75 4.61
C ALA A 73 4.05 15.24 4.42
N PRO A 74 5.27 14.69 4.59
CA PRO A 74 5.48 13.26 4.63
C PRO A 74 4.76 12.63 5.83
N ALA A 75 4.36 11.37 5.71
CA ALA A 75 3.91 10.57 6.83
C ALA A 75 5.06 10.39 7.86
N PRO A 76 4.76 10.35 9.17
CA PRO A 76 5.75 9.90 10.16
C PRO A 76 6.15 8.44 9.89
N ASP A 77 7.42 8.12 10.14
CA ASP A 77 7.91 6.74 10.14
C ASP A 77 7.21 5.89 11.23
N LEU A 78 7.37 4.56 11.17
CA LEU A 78 6.80 3.56 12.09
C LEU A 78 5.26 3.52 12.07
N THR A 79 4.66 3.99 10.97
CA THR A 79 3.21 3.97 10.74
C THR A 79 2.75 2.79 9.87
N VAL A 80 3.67 2.05 9.26
CA VAL A 80 3.39 0.83 8.50
C VAL A 80 3.81 -0.38 9.34
N PRO A 81 2.93 -1.37 9.58
CA PRO A 81 3.28 -2.57 10.35
C PRO A 81 4.38 -3.39 9.66
N GLU A 82 5.25 -4.00 10.47
CA GLU A 82 6.33 -4.86 10.02
C GLU A 82 6.00 -6.35 10.20
N PRO A 83 6.59 -7.26 9.40
CA PRO A 83 6.26 -8.69 9.48
C PRO A 83 6.73 -9.36 10.79
N PHE A 84 7.56 -8.69 11.58
CA PHE A 84 8.05 -9.14 12.88
C PHE A 84 7.39 -8.42 14.07
N ASP A 85 6.42 -7.53 13.82
CA ASP A 85 5.63 -6.93 14.89
C ASP A 85 4.76 -7.97 15.59
N THR A 86 4.47 -7.73 16.88
CA THR A 86 3.51 -8.56 17.62
C THR A 86 2.09 -8.29 17.12
N VAL A 87 1.22 -9.29 17.22
CA VAL A 87 -0.21 -9.17 16.87
C VAL A 87 -0.85 -7.98 17.60
N ASP A 88 -0.57 -7.79 18.89
CA ASP A 88 -1.11 -6.68 19.67
C ASP A 88 -0.68 -5.31 19.11
N SER A 89 0.58 -5.19 18.68
CA SER A 89 1.11 -3.96 18.06
C SER A 89 0.41 -3.67 16.73
N ILE A 90 0.27 -4.69 15.88
CA ILE A 90 -0.42 -4.59 14.59
C ILE A 90 -1.88 -4.17 14.80
N LEU A 91 -2.62 -4.87 15.66
CA LEU A 91 -4.02 -4.55 15.92
C LEU A 91 -4.19 -3.15 16.52
N SER A 92 -3.28 -2.72 17.39
CA SER A 92 -3.28 -1.36 17.94
C SER A 92 -3.03 -0.31 16.86
N ARG A 93 -2.10 -0.55 15.93
CA ARG A 93 -1.80 0.35 14.81
C ARG A 93 -3.00 0.51 13.87
N PHE A 94 -3.66 -0.59 13.52
CA PHE A 94 -4.87 -0.56 12.69
C PHE A 94 -6.05 0.12 13.39
N SER A 95 -6.21 -0.09 14.70
CA SER A 95 -7.19 0.63 15.51
C SER A 95 -6.94 2.14 15.51
N ASP A 96 -5.69 2.58 15.69
CA ASP A 96 -5.29 3.99 15.63
C ASP A 96 -5.49 4.61 14.24
N ALA A 97 -5.14 3.89 13.17
CA ALA A 97 -5.16 4.42 11.79
C ALA A 97 -6.56 4.72 11.25
N GLY A 98 -7.58 3.98 11.69
CA GLY A 98 -8.92 4.07 11.10
C GLY A 98 -10.02 3.39 11.91
N ASN A 99 -9.75 3.06 13.18
CA ASN A 99 -10.64 2.30 14.05
C ASN A 99 -11.05 0.94 13.45
N PHE A 100 -10.09 0.26 12.79
CA PHE A 100 -10.29 -1.08 12.25
C PHE A 100 -10.36 -2.10 13.39
N SER A 101 -11.32 -3.01 13.30
CA SER A 101 -11.42 -4.17 14.19
C SER A 101 -10.42 -5.26 13.78
N PRO A 102 -10.11 -6.23 14.65
CA PRO A 102 -9.30 -7.39 14.25
C PRO A 102 -9.85 -8.16 13.04
N ALA A 103 -11.18 -8.22 12.89
CA ALA A 103 -11.81 -8.83 11.73
C ALA A 103 -11.53 -8.06 10.44
N ASP A 104 -11.49 -6.72 10.50
CA ASP A 104 -11.13 -5.88 9.35
C ASP A 104 -9.66 -6.09 8.97
N VAL A 105 -8.75 -6.20 9.95
CA VAL A 105 -7.33 -6.49 9.68
C VAL A 105 -7.16 -7.82 8.96
N VAL A 106 -7.85 -8.87 9.43
CA VAL A 106 -7.85 -10.18 8.75
C VAL A 106 -8.43 -10.06 7.33
N ALA A 107 -9.50 -9.30 7.13
CA ALA A 107 -10.06 -9.08 5.80
C ALA A 107 -9.10 -8.34 4.86
N LEU A 108 -8.37 -7.34 5.35
CA LEU A 108 -7.37 -6.59 4.58
C LEU A 108 -6.17 -7.46 4.20
N LEU A 109 -5.77 -8.41 5.05
CA LEU A 109 -4.72 -9.39 4.74
C LEU A 109 -5.09 -10.38 3.63
N ALA A 110 -6.36 -10.43 3.18
CA ALA A 110 -6.72 -11.17 1.96
C ALA A 110 -5.95 -10.67 0.71
N SER A 111 -5.42 -9.44 0.74
CA SER A 111 -4.49 -8.93 -0.26
C SER A 111 -3.26 -9.83 -0.47
N HIS A 112 -2.84 -10.59 0.54
CA HIS A 112 -1.72 -11.53 0.42
C HIS A 112 -2.03 -12.74 -0.48
N SER A 113 -3.27 -12.94 -0.91
CA SER A 113 -3.63 -14.01 -1.86
C SER A 113 -3.25 -13.68 -3.32
N VAL A 114 -2.87 -12.43 -3.61
CA VAL A 114 -2.39 -11.98 -4.93
C VAL A 114 -1.09 -11.19 -4.78
N ALA A 115 -0.14 -11.75 -4.03
CA ALA A 115 1.08 -11.06 -3.63
C ALA A 115 2.29 -11.99 -3.49
N ALA A 116 3.47 -11.37 -3.51
CA ALA A 116 4.78 -12.00 -3.31
C ALA A 116 5.70 -11.09 -2.50
N ALA A 117 6.84 -11.62 -2.06
CA ALA A 117 7.89 -10.89 -1.35
C ALA A 117 9.20 -10.85 -2.13
N ASP A 118 9.78 -9.65 -2.26
CA ASP A 118 11.06 -9.44 -2.94
C ASP A 118 12.25 -9.23 -1.98
N HIS A 119 12.00 -8.62 -0.81
CA HIS A 119 13.07 -8.12 0.06
C HIS A 119 13.20 -8.81 1.43
N VAL A 120 12.30 -9.75 1.76
CA VAL A 120 12.41 -10.53 3.01
C VAL A 120 13.57 -11.52 2.92
N ASP A 121 13.67 -12.23 1.80
CA ASP A 121 14.84 -13.04 1.43
C ASP A 121 15.35 -12.59 0.06
N PRO A 122 16.39 -11.75 0.01
CA PRO A 122 16.95 -11.22 -1.24
C PRO A 122 17.52 -12.28 -2.19
N THR A 123 17.64 -13.55 -1.77
CA THR A 123 18.14 -14.63 -2.62
C THR A 123 17.04 -15.26 -3.49
N ILE A 124 15.77 -15.03 -3.16
CA ILE A 124 14.59 -15.59 -3.85
C ILE A 124 13.47 -14.53 -4.00
N PRO A 125 13.73 -13.41 -4.70
CA PRO A 125 12.70 -12.39 -4.94
C PRO A 125 11.52 -12.97 -5.73
N GLY A 126 10.33 -12.42 -5.51
CA GLY A 126 9.09 -12.86 -6.14
C GLY A 126 8.49 -14.13 -5.53
N THR A 127 8.90 -14.52 -4.30
CA THR A 127 8.32 -15.69 -3.63
C THR A 127 6.88 -15.41 -3.21
N PRO A 128 5.87 -16.15 -3.72
CA PRO A 128 4.47 -15.86 -3.44
C PRO A 128 4.07 -16.31 -2.03
N PHE A 129 3.03 -15.68 -1.47
CA PHE A 129 2.52 -16.06 -0.15
C PHE A 129 1.58 -17.27 -0.18
N ASP A 130 1.01 -17.59 -1.34
CA ASP A 130 0.24 -18.81 -1.58
C ASP A 130 0.59 -19.46 -2.94
N SER A 131 -0.14 -20.48 -3.34
CA SER A 131 0.11 -21.23 -4.58
C SER A 131 -0.52 -20.61 -5.85
N THR A 132 -1.25 -19.51 -5.73
CA THR A 132 -2.07 -18.88 -6.79
C THR A 132 -2.03 -17.34 -6.72
N PRO A 133 -0.84 -16.71 -6.79
CA PRO A 133 -0.70 -15.26 -6.73
C PRO A 133 -1.29 -14.53 -7.94
#